data_AF-A0A436E657-F1
#
_entry.id   AF-A0A436E657-F1
#
_cell.length_a   1.000
_cell.length_b   1.000
_cell.length_c   1.000
_cell.angle_alpha   90.00
_cell.angle_beta   90.00
_cell.angle_gamma   90.00
#
_symmetry.space_group_name_H-M   'P 1'
#
loop_
_entity.id
_entity.type
_entity.pdbx_description
1 polymer ?
#
loop_
_entity_poly.entity_id
_entity_poly.type
_entity_poly.pdbx_seq_one_letter_code
_entity_poly.pdbx_strand_id
1 'polypeptide(L)'
;AETPLLFNLSNLGVVSVVTLIAYLALEHLSRSPWGRVLKALREDERAAISLGKSARFYRVQAFAVGGAIMALAGALQAHFTGFIAPDNYLPILTFQVWVMLIVGGSGSNLGAVIGSILVWAIWAGSGTLTSILFPPEQQARAAALQIAAIGVMLCVILLIRPNGLFGDRPRRSWLDKRAKAATARSISPS
;
A
#
# COMPACT_ATOMS: atom_id res chain seq x y z
N ALA A 1 -19.41 -33.11 7.48
CA ALA A 1 -18.04 -32.63 7.18
C ALA A 1 -17.97 -31.85 5.84
N GLU A 2 -19.06 -31.24 5.36
CA GLU A 2 -19.13 -30.60 4.01
C GLU A 2 -19.09 -29.07 4.02
N THR A 3 -18.96 -28.43 5.18
CA THR A 3 -19.08 -26.97 5.34
C THR A 3 -17.78 -26.13 5.34
N PRO A 4 -16.54 -26.66 5.38
CA PRO A 4 -15.36 -25.79 5.47
C PRO A 4 -15.15 -24.98 4.19
N LEU A 5 -15.50 -25.53 3.02
CA LEU A 5 -15.37 -24.81 1.74
C LEU A 5 -16.38 -23.66 1.63
N LEU A 6 -17.63 -23.87 2.05
CA LEU A 6 -18.66 -22.83 2.05
C LEU A 6 -18.30 -21.67 2.98
N PHE A 7 -17.76 -21.98 4.18
CA PHE A 7 -17.27 -20.96 5.10
C PHE A 7 -16.14 -20.13 4.46
N ASN A 8 -15.11 -20.78 3.92
CA ASN A 8 -14.00 -20.07 3.26
C ASN A 8 -14.45 -19.23 2.06
N LEU A 9 -15.33 -19.78 1.21
CA LEU A 9 -15.87 -19.05 0.05
C LEU A 9 -16.72 -17.86 0.47
N SER A 10 -17.57 -18.01 1.49
CA SER A 10 -18.37 -16.90 2.03
C SER A 10 -17.48 -15.79 2.59
N ASN A 11 -16.44 -16.14 3.34
CA ASN A 11 -15.52 -15.16 3.92
C ASN A 11 -14.70 -14.46 2.84
N LEU A 12 -14.22 -15.19 1.83
CA LEU A 12 -13.58 -14.61 0.65
C LEU A 12 -14.52 -13.63 -0.07
N GLY A 13 -15.80 -13.99 -0.22
CA GLY A 13 -16.83 -13.12 -0.78
C GLY A 13 -17.00 -11.83 0.03
N VAL A 14 -17.11 -11.93 1.35
CA VAL A 14 -17.23 -10.76 2.24
C VAL A 14 -15.98 -9.89 2.17
N VAL A 15 -14.78 -10.47 2.30
CA VAL A 15 -13.52 -9.73 2.27
C VAL A 15 -13.31 -9.04 0.92
N SER A 16 -13.61 -9.72 -0.20
CA SER A 16 -13.47 -9.13 -1.54
C SER A 16 -14.46 -7.99 -1.78
N VAL A 17 -15.71 -8.14 -1.34
CA VAL A 17 -16.73 -7.07 -1.43
C VAL A 17 -16.31 -5.87 -0.58
N VAL A 18 -15.90 -6.08 0.67
CA VAL A 18 -15.47 -4.99 1.55
C VAL A 18 -14.22 -4.30 0.99
N THR A 19 -13.25 -5.06 0.49
CA THR A 19 -12.05 -4.53 -0.16
C THR A 19 -12.40 -3.71 -1.39
N LEU A 20 -13.32 -4.19 -2.23
CA LEU A 20 -13.79 -3.48 -3.41
C LEU A 20 -14.49 -2.17 -3.05
N ILE A 21 -15.37 -2.19 -2.05
CA ILE A 21 -16.05 -0.98 -1.56
C ILE A 21 -15.03 0.02 -1.02
N ALA A 22 -14.08 -0.43 -0.18
CA ALA A 22 -13.02 0.42 0.35
C ALA A 22 -12.16 1.02 -0.77
N TYR A 23 -11.78 0.21 -1.77
CA TYR A 23 -11.03 0.66 -2.94
C TYR A 23 -11.79 1.73 -3.73
N LEU A 24 -13.06 1.50 -4.05
CA LEU A 24 -13.89 2.45 -4.79
C LEU A 24 -14.12 3.75 -4.00
N ALA A 25 -14.35 3.64 -2.69
CA ALA A 25 -14.50 4.80 -1.81
C ALA A 25 -13.21 5.64 -1.76
N LEU A 26 -12.05 5.00 -1.62
CA LEU A 26 -10.74 5.67 -1.64
C LEU A 26 -10.44 6.30 -3.00
N GLU A 27 -10.78 5.63 -4.10
CA GLU A 27 -10.59 6.14 -5.46
C GLU A 27 -11.49 7.35 -5.75
N HIS A 28 -12.73 7.31 -5.27
CA HIS A 28 -13.63 8.45 -5.35
C HIS A 28 -13.12 9.62 -4.49
N LEU A 29 -12.70 9.33 -3.26
CA LEU A 29 -12.22 10.34 -2.32
C LEU A 29 -10.91 10.98 -2.78
N SER A 30 -10.01 10.23 -3.42
CA SER A 30 -8.75 10.74 -3.98
C SER A 30 -8.97 11.68 -5.17
N ARG A 31 -9.98 11.41 -6.00
CA ARG A 31 -10.36 12.25 -7.15
C ARG A 31 -11.22 13.46 -6.77
N SER A 32 -11.84 13.43 -5.60
CA SER A 32 -12.67 14.51 -5.07
C SER A 32 -11.87 15.80 -4.80
N PRO A 33 -12.54 16.96 -4.59
CA PRO A 33 -11.87 18.19 -4.15
C PRO A 33 -11.02 17.99 -2.88
N TRP A 34 -11.44 17.10 -1.97
CA TRP A 34 -10.71 16.78 -0.74
C TRP A 34 -9.34 16.17 -1.04
N GLY A 35 -9.28 15.14 -1.89
CA GLY A 35 -8.02 14.50 -2.29
C GLY A 35 -7.08 15.44 -3.03
N ARG A 36 -7.62 16.36 -3.84
CA ARG A 36 -6.82 17.41 -4.51
C ARG A 36 -6.18 18.38 -3.52
N VAL A 37 -6.88 18.77 -2.45
CA VAL A 37 -6.31 19.61 -1.39
C VAL A 37 -5.20 18.89 -0.65
N LEU A 38 -5.38 17.60 -0.32
CA LEU A 38 -4.33 16.78 0.29
C LEU A 38 -3.09 16.65 -0.60
N LYS A 39 -3.28 16.47 -1.90
CA LYS A 39 -2.17 16.44 -2.86
C LYS A 39 -1.44 17.77 -2.91
N ALA A 40 -2.15 18.89 -2.95
CA ALA A 40 -1.54 20.22 -2.90
C ALA A 40 -0.76 20.45 -1.61
N LEU A 41 -1.31 20.03 -0.47
CA LEU A 41 -0.66 20.12 0.85
C LEU A 41 0.63 19.28 0.93
N ARG A 42 0.68 18.14 0.22
CA ARG A 42 1.88 17.29 0.09
C ARG A 42 2.94 17.90 -0.82
N GLU A 43 2.54 18.63 -1.87
CA GLU A 43 3.46 19.24 -2.84
C GLU A 43 4.06 20.57 -2.32
N ASP A 44 3.23 21.48 -1.81
CA ASP A 44 3.66 22.72 -1.17
C ASP A 44 2.65 23.16 -0.10
N GLU A 45 2.96 22.81 1.15
CA GLU A 45 2.13 23.14 2.30
C GLU A 45 1.99 24.66 2.52
N ARG A 46 3.07 25.42 2.29
CA ARG A 46 3.06 26.88 2.53
C ARG A 46 2.14 27.58 1.52
N ALA A 47 2.19 27.16 0.26
CA ALA A 47 1.29 27.67 -0.78
C ALA A 47 -0.18 27.27 -0.54
N ALA A 48 -0.44 26.06 -0.05
CA ALA A 48 -1.81 25.66 0.27
C ALA A 48 -2.40 26.45 1.46
N ILE A 49 -1.58 26.76 2.47
CA ILE A 49 -1.99 27.56 3.63
C ILE A 49 -2.28 29.01 3.23
N SER A 50 -1.50 29.61 2.32
CA SER A 50 -1.75 30.98 1.84
C SER A 50 -3.07 31.12 1.06
N LEU A 51 -3.57 30.02 0.48
CA LEU A 51 -4.89 29.91 -0.15
C LEU A 51 -6.03 29.65 0.84
N GLY A 52 -5.77 29.77 2.15
CA GLY A 52 -6.78 29.62 3.21
C GLY A 52 -7.14 28.17 3.54
N LYS A 53 -6.33 27.18 3.13
CA LYS A 53 -6.56 25.77 3.48
C LYS A 53 -5.88 25.42 4.81
N SER A 54 -6.63 24.83 5.74
CA SER A 54 -6.11 24.45 7.05
C SER A 54 -5.44 23.07 7.04
N ALA A 55 -4.11 23.04 6.99
CA ALA A 55 -3.32 21.81 6.97
C ALA A 55 -3.71 20.81 8.09
N ARG A 56 -3.90 21.33 9.31
CA ARG A 56 -4.27 20.55 10.50
C ARG A 56 -5.57 19.77 10.31
N PHE A 57 -6.61 20.41 9.75
CA PHE A 57 -7.92 19.81 9.60
C PHE A 57 -7.89 18.65 8.59
N TYR A 58 -7.27 18.87 7.43
CA TYR A 58 -7.13 17.82 6.40
C TYR A 58 -6.27 16.65 6.88
N ARG A 59 -5.22 16.89 7.68
CA ARG A 59 -4.41 15.81 8.29
C ARG A 59 -5.21 14.95 9.27
N VAL A 60 -6.01 15.57 10.14
CA VAL A 60 -6.86 14.83 11.10
C VAL A 60 -7.91 14.02 10.35
N GLN A 61 -8.53 14.58 9.30
CA GLN A 61 -9.47 13.84 8.47
C GLN A 61 -8.81 12.64 7.76
N ALA A 62 -7.62 12.83 7.17
CA ALA A 62 -6.89 11.74 6.54
C ALA A 62 -6.51 10.64 7.54
N PHE A 63 -6.12 11.01 8.76
CA PHE A 63 -5.86 10.07 9.84
C PHE A 63 -7.13 9.31 10.26
N ALA A 64 -8.26 10.00 10.41
CA ALA A 64 -9.54 9.38 10.77
C ALA A 64 -10.02 8.39 9.69
N VAL A 65 -9.93 8.76 8.41
CA VAL A 65 -10.28 7.88 7.28
C VAL A 65 -9.35 6.66 7.23
N GLY A 66 -8.04 6.87 7.37
CA GLY A 66 -7.07 5.77 7.41
C GLY A 66 -7.31 4.83 8.59
N GLY A 67 -7.56 5.39 9.78
CA GLY A 67 -7.89 4.64 10.99
C GLY A 67 -9.18 3.81 10.85
N ALA A 68 -10.22 4.38 10.23
CA ALA A 68 -11.48 3.66 9.96
C ALA A 68 -11.26 2.45 9.04
N ILE A 69 -10.44 2.60 8.00
CA ILE A 69 -10.11 1.52 7.06
C ILE A 69 -9.25 0.45 7.74
N MET A 70 -8.26 0.84 8.55
CA MET A 70 -7.46 -0.10 9.33
C MET A 70 -8.30 -0.87 10.36
N ALA A 71 -9.24 -0.19 11.03
CA ALA A 71 -10.17 -0.84 11.96
C ALA A 71 -11.07 -1.86 11.25
N LEU A 72 -11.57 -1.51 10.06
CA LEU A 72 -12.37 -2.43 9.24
C LEU A 72 -11.55 -3.67 8.81
N ALA A 73 -10.30 -3.49 8.39
CA ALA A 73 -9.40 -4.59 8.07
C ALA A 73 -9.12 -5.49 9.27
N GLY A 74 -8.89 -4.90 10.45
CA GLY A 74 -8.69 -5.64 11.70
C GLY A 74 -9.93 -6.42 12.14
N ALA A 75 -11.12 -5.84 12.00
CA ALA A 75 -12.39 -6.52 12.31
C ALA A 75 -12.62 -7.74 11.40
N LEU A 76 -12.33 -7.61 10.10
CA LEU A 76 -12.39 -8.73 9.15
C LEU A 76 -11.39 -9.84 9.51
N GLN A 77 -10.16 -9.47 9.86
CA GLN A 77 -9.15 -10.44 10.28
C GLN A 77 -9.57 -11.17 11.56
N ALA A 78 -10.05 -10.45 12.57
CA ALA A 78 -10.50 -11.05 13.83
C ALA A 78 -11.68 -12.01 13.62
N HIS A 79 -12.62 -11.68 12.73
CA HIS A 79 -13.71 -12.57 12.35
C HIS A 79 -13.17 -13.86 11.71
N PHE A 80 -12.22 -13.77 10.77
CA PHE A 80 -11.67 -14.94 10.11
C PHE A 80 -10.86 -15.84 11.04
N THR A 81 -10.00 -15.26 11.89
CA THR A 81 -9.13 -16.03 12.80
C THR A 81 -9.89 -16.61 13.99
N GLY A 82 -11.00 -15.98 14.42
CA GLY A 82 -11.83 -16.44 15.54
C GLY A 82 -11.21 -16.24 16.93
N PHE A 83 -9.93 -15.86 17.01
CA PHE A 83 -9.26 -15.47 18.23
C PHE A 83 -8.19 -14.41 17.93
N ILE A 84 -7.80 -13.66 18.96
CA ILE A 84 -6.80 -12.59 18.87
C ILE A 84 -5.69 -12.92 19.87
N ALA A 85 -4.49 -13.17 19.36
CA ALA A 85 -3.28 -13.35 20.16
C ALA A 85 -2.30 -12.20 19.90
N PRO A 86 -1.58 -11.68 20.92
CA PRO A 86 -0.58 -10.63 20.74
C PRO A 86 0.50 -10.98 19.70
N ASP A 87 0.84 -12.26 19.59
CA ASP A 87 1.84 -12.76 18.64
C ASP A 87 1.45 -12.55 17.16
N ASN A 88 0.16 -12.37 16.87
CA ASN A 88 -0.32 -12.08 15.52
C ASN A 88 -0.04 -10.63 15.09
N TYR A 89 0.28 -9.73 16.04
CA TYR A 89 0.41 -8.29 15.82
C TYR A 89 1.84 -7.80 16.11
N LEU A 90 2.82 -8.67 15.86
CA LEU A 90 4.24 -8.31 15.97
C LEU A 90 4.64 -7.26 14.92
N PRO A 91 5.68 -6.44 15.20
CA PRO A 91 6.15 -5.40 14.28
C PRO A 91 6.44 -5.89 12.86
N ILE A 92 6.80 -7.17 12.70
CA ILE A 92 7.02 -7.80 11.40
C ILE A 92 5.83 -7.65 10.45
N LEU A 93 4.59 -7.67 10.96
CA LEU A 93 3.38 -7.46 10.17
C LEU A 93 3.37 -6.05 9.58
N THR A 94 3.72 -5.04 10.37
CA THR A 94 3.75 -3.65 9.89
C THR A 94 4.81 -3.47 8.81
N PHE A 95 6.00 -4.05 8.98
CA PHE A 95 7.03 -4.06 7.93
C PHE A 95 6.52 -4.74 6.67
N GLN A 96 5.87 -5.90 6.78
CA GLN A 96 5.31 -6.62 5.64
C GLN A 96 4.25 -5.77 4.88
N VAL A 97 3.36 -5.07 5.59
CA VAL A 97 2.38 -4.16 4.97
C VAL A 97 3.07 -2.97 4.28
N TRP A 98 4.09 -2.38 4.89
CA TRP A 98 4.90 -1.33 4.26
C TRP A 98 5.54 -1.80 2.95
N VAL A 99 6.04 -3.03 2.94
CA VAL A 99 6.65 -3.66 1.78
C VAL A 99 5.64 -3.83 0.67
N MET A 100 4.47 -4.40 0.97
CA MET A 100 3.35 -4.51 0.02
C MET A 100 3.03 -3.17 -0.65
N LEU A 101 3.02 -2.09 0.14
CA LEU A 101 2.77 -0.74 -0.36
C LEU A 101 3.91 -0.20 -1.24
N ILE A 102 5.17 -0.44 -0.88
CA ILE A 102 6.34 0.00 -1.67
C ILE A 102 6.38 -0.73 -3.01
N VAL A 103 6.17 -2.05 -3.03
CA VAL A 103 6.13 -2.86 -4.26
C VAL A 103 5.01 -2.37 -5.18
N GLY A 104 3.84 -2.09 -4.61
CA GLY A 104 2.69 -1.57 -5.33
C GLY A 104 2.85 -0.14 -5.85
N GLY A 105 3.51 0.70 -5.07
CA GLY A 105 3.62 2.15 -5.26
C GLY A 105 2.62 2.92 -4.39
N SER A 106 3.10 3.89 -3.61
CA SER A 106 2.31 4.67 -2.63
C SER A 106 1.40 5.75 -3.23
N GLY A 107 1.50 6.02 -4.54
CA GLY A 107 0.72 7.04 -5.24
C GLY A 107 -0.57 6.54 -5.90
N SER A 108 -0.81 5.23 -5.90
CA SER A 108 -1.96 4.61 -6.58
C SER A 108 -2.62 3.55 -5.70
N ASN A 109 -3.94 3.67 -5.51
CA ASN A 109 -4.75 2.68 -4.81
C ASN A 109 -4.65 1.30 -5.50
N LEU A 110 -4.60 1.29 -6.85
CA LEU A 110 -4.47 0.05 -7.63
C LEU A 110 -3.10 -0.60 -7.37
N GLY A 111 -2.06 0.23 -7.27
CA GLY A 111 -0.72 -0.20 -6.91
C GLY A 111 -0.71 -0.90 -5.56
N ALA A 112 -1.30 -0.28 -4.53
CA ALA A 112 -1.39 -0.87 -3.19
C ALA A 112 -2.08 -2.25 -3.20
N VAL A 113 -3.20 -2.40 -3.92
CA VAL A 113 -3.91 -3.68 -4.02
C VAL A 113 -3.05 -4.74 -4.72
N ILE A 114 -2.50 -4.43 -5.89
CA ILE A 114 -1.69 -5.40 -6.66
C ILE A 114 -0.40 -5.75 -5.90
N GLY A 115 0.24 -4.77 -5.26
CA GLY A 115 1.43 -4.98 -4.44
C GLY A 115 1.16 -5.89 -3.25
N SER A 116 0.01 -5.70 -2.57
CA SER A 116 -0.41 -6.58 -1.47
C SER A 116 -0.64 -8.02 -1.92
N ILE A 117 -1.37 -8.22 -3.02
CA ILE A 117 -1.66 -9.56 -3.56
C ILE A 117 -0.36 -10.25 -4.00
N LEU A 118 0.52 -9.53 -4.72
CA LEU A 118 1.76 -10.10 -5.22
C LEU A 118 2.69 -10.53 -4.08
N VAL A 119 2.95 -9.64 -3.13
CA VAL A 119 3.83 -9.93 -2.00
C VAL A 119 3.22 -11.01 -1.11
N TRP A 120 1.90 -10.99 -0.88
CA TRP A 120 1.23 -12.06 -0.14
C TRP A 120 1.30 -13.41 -0.86
N ALA A 121 1.09 -13.44 -2.17
CA ALA A 121 1.16 -14.67 -2.97
C ALA A 121 2.56 -15.29 -2.90
N ILE A 122 3.61 -14.46 -2.93
CA ILE A 122 4.98 -14.96 -2.80
C ILE A 122 5.27 -15.39 -1.36
N TRP A 123 4.76 -14.68 -0.37
CA TRP A 123 4.90 -15.05 1.05
C TRP A 123 4.22 -16.40 1.36
N ALA A 124 2.95 -16.53 0.97
CA ALA A 124 2.16 -17.76 1.14
C ALA A 124 2.74 -18.91 0.28
N GLY A 125 3.13 -18.62 -0.96
CA GLY A 125 3.78 -19.57 -1.86
C GLY A 125 5.09 -20.10 -1.28
N SER A 126 5.96 -19.23 -0.80
CA SER A 126 7.21 -19.60 -0.11
C SER A 126 6.95 -20.48 1.11
N GLY A 127 5.93 -20.16 1.93
CA GLY A 127 5.52 -20.99 3.05
C GLY A 127 5.09 -22.40 2.63
N THR A 128 4.24 -22.51 1.60
CA THR A 128 3.78 -23.81 1.09
C THR A 128 4.93 -24.65 0.51
N LEU A 129 5.81 -24.05 -0.29
CA LEU A 129 6.98 -24.71 -0.86
C LEU A 129 7.94 -25.22 0.23
N THR A 130 8.18 -24.41 1.27
CA THR A 130 9.04 -24.78 2.39
C THR A 130 8.41 -25.91 3.22
N SER A 131 7.09 -25.90 3.42
CA SER A 131 6.38 -26.95 4.16
C SER A 131 6.34 -28.31 3.45
N ILE A 132 6.44 -28.32 2.12
CA ILE A 132 6.43 -29.54 1.31
C ILE A 132 7.85 -30.12 1.18
N LEU A 133 8.88 -29.26 1.16
CA LEU A 133 10.27 -29.66 0.92
C LEU A 133 11.09 -29.96 2.19
N PHE A 134 10.69 -29.51 3.39
CA PHE A 134 11.49 -29.65 4.62
C PHE A 134 10.77 -30.42 5.76
N PRO A 135 11.42 -31.43 6.39
CA PRO A 135 10.86 -32.21 7.50
C PRO A 135 10.55 -31.40 8.79
N PRO A 136 9.59 -31.86 9.62
CA PRO A 136 9.09 -31.12 10.79
C PRO A 136 10.14 -30.74 11.85
N GLU A 137 11.23 -31.51 11.99
CA GLU A 137 12.26 -31.25 13.02
C GLU A 137 13.09 -29.97 12.80
N GLN A 138 13.06 -29.36 11.61
CA GLN A 138 13.82 -28.14 11.30
C GLN A 138 12.93 -26.89 11.09
N GLN A 139 11.64 -26.96 11.42
CA GLN A 139 10.69 -25.85 11.22
C GLN A 139 11.10 -24.54 11.91
N ALA A 140 11.79 -24.61 13.06
CA ALA A 140 12.32 -23.43 13.74
C ALA A 140 13.43 -22.72 12.93
N ARG A 141 14.26 -23.48 12.19
CA ARG A 141 15.26 -22.92 11.27
C ARG A 141 14.62 -22.46 9.96
N ALA A 142 13.57 -23.16 9.50
CA ALA A 142 12.79 -22.78 8.33
C ALA A 142 12.09 -21.42 8.51
N ALA A 143 11.57 -21.13 9.71
CA ALA A 143 11.00 -19.81 10.03
C ALA A 143 12.02 -18.68 9.93
N ALA A 144 13.23 -18.88 10.46
CA ALA A 144 14.33 -17.91 10.34
C ALA A 144 14.78 -17.73 8.87
N LEU A 145 14.82 -18.82 8.10
CA LEU A 145 15.14 -18.78 6.68
C LEU A 145 14.05 -18.09 5.85
N GLN A 146 12.77 -18.24 6.24
CA GLN A 146 11.64 -17.57 5.61
C GLN A 146 11.71 -16.05 5.84
N ILE A 147 12.06 -15.61 7.05
CA ILE A 147 12.28 -14.20 7.37
C ILE A 147 13.45 -13.64 6.54
N ALA A 148 14.57 -14.38 6.44
CA ALA A 148 15.70 -14.00 5.61
C ALA A 148 15.34 -13.95 4.11
N ALA A 149 14.56 -14.91 3.62
CA ALA A 149 14.08 -14.96 2.24
C ALA A 149 13.15 -13.78 1.92
N ILE A 150 12.28 -13.38 2.86
CA ILE A 150 11.45 -12.17 2.74
C ILE A 150 12.33 -10.93 2.60
N GLY A 151 13.36 -10.80 3.45
CA GLY A 151 14.32 -9.69 3.38
C GLY A 151 15.08 -9.64 2.06
N VAL A 152 15.57 -10.78 1.57
CA VAL A 152 16.27 -10.88 0.28
C VAL A 152 15.34 -10.56 -0.88
N MET A 153 14.12 -11.11 -0.88
CA MET A 153 13.10 -10.81 -1.88
C MET A 153 12.75 -9.32 -1.90
N LEU A 154 12.69 -8.68 -0.73
CA LEU A 154 12.54 -7.23 -0.58
C LEU A 154 13.66 -6.47 -1.28
N CYS A 155 14.91 -6.84 -0.99
CA CYS A 155 16.08 -6.25 -1.64
C CYS A 155 16.00 -6.41 -3.16
N VAL A 156 15.61 -7.60 -3.63
CA VAL A 156 15.46 -7.89 -5.07
C VAL A 156 14.36 -7.03 -5.70
N ILE A 157 13.20 -6.88 -5.05
CA ILE A 157 12.11 -6.06 -5.61
C ILE A 157 12.47 -4.57 -5.63
N LEU A 158 13.11 -4.08 -4.56
CA LEU A 158 13.62 -2.70 -4.51
C LEU A 158 14.69 -2.44 -5.58
N LEU A 159 15.54 -3.44 -5.87
CA LEU A 159 16.54 -3.39 -6.94
C LEU A 159 15.90 -3.37 -8.34
N ILE A 160 14.82 -4.12 -8.55
CA ILE A 160 14.22 -4.29 -9.89
C ILE A 160 13.27 -3.12 -10.24
N ARG A 161 12.54 -2.55 -9.27
CA ARG A 161 11.56 -1.46 -9.52
C ARG A 161 11.49 -0.46 -8.34
N PRO A 162 12.46 0.47 -8.21
CA PRO A 162 12.51 1.44 -7.10
C PRO A 162 11.34 2.45 -7.05
N ASN A 163 10.54 2.56 -8.12
CA ASN A 163 9.36 3.44 -8.17
C ASN A 163 8.01 2.71 -8.01
N GLY A 164 8.00 1.40 -7.72
CA GLY A 164 6.78 0.59 -7.67
C GLY A 164 6.15 0.32 -9.05
N LEU A 165 5.18 -0.60 -9.12
CA LEU A 165 4.52 -0.99 -10.39
C LEU A 165 3.73 0.15 -11.06
N PHE A 166 3.18 1.08 -10.27
CA PHE A 166 2.33 2.19 -10.74
C PHE A 166 2.77 3.57 -10.22
N GLY A 167 4.07 3.74 -9.94
CA GLY A 167 4.63 5.01 -9.44
C GLY A 167 4.24 6.23 -10.28
N ASP A 168 3.78 7.27 -9.59
CA ASP A 168 3.33 8.55 -10.14
C ASP A 168 4.28 9.04 -11.25
N ARG A 169 3.74 9.29 -12.45
CA ARG A 169 4.49 9.98 -13.51
C ARG A 169 4.85 11.36 -12.98
N PRO A 170 6.14 11.75 -12.94
CA PRO A 170 6.49 13.11 -12.56
C PRO A 170 5.89 14.08 -13.58
N ARG A 171 4.80 14.75 -13.21
CA ARG A 171 4.15 15.81 -14.00
C ARG A 171 4.95 17.12 -13.89
N ARG A 172 6.28 17.04 -13.91
CA ARG A 172 7.19 18.19 -13.89
C ARG A 172 7.52 18.73 -15.30
N SER A 173 7.10 18.06 -16.38
CA SER A 173 7.56 18.43 -17.72
C SER A 173 7.00 19.75 -18.28
N TRP A 174 5.87 20.27 -17.76
CA TRP A 174 5.23 21.45 -18.34
C TRP A 174 5.73 22.78 -17.77
N LEU A 175 6.17 22.81 -16.50
CA LEU A 175 6.77 23.99 -15.89
C LEU A 175 8.23 24.16 -16.34
N ASP A 176 8.95 23.05 -16.48
CA ASP A 176 10.34 23.06 -16.98
C ASP A 176 10.42 23.52 -18.45
N LYS A 177 9.44 23.12 -19.27
CA LYS A 177 9.33 23.59 -20.66
C LYS A 177 9.02 25.09 -20.75
N ARG A 178 8.15 25.62 -19.87
CA ARG A 178 7.84 27.06 -19.84
C ARG A 178 8.99 27.90 -19.28
N ALA A 179 9.67 27.42 -18.25
CA ALA A 179 10.87 28.06 -17.73
C ALA A 179 11.98 28.11 -18.79
N LYS A 180 12.27 26.99 -19.47
CA LYS A 180 13.25 26.95 -20.58
C LYS A 180 12.83 27.82 -21.77
N ALA A 181 11.55 27.85 -22.13
CA ALA A 181 11.06 28.70 -23.23
C ALA A 181 11.09 30.20 -22.88
N ALA A 182 10.88 30.57 -21.62
CA ALA A 182 11.00 31.95 -21.15
C ALA A 182 12.47 32.40 -21.12
N THR A 183 13.38 31.55 -20.64
CA THR A 183 14.84 31.83 -20.65
C THR A 183 15.40 31.87 -22.07
N ALA A 184 14.92 31.03 -23.00
CA ALA A 184 15.38 31.06 -24.39
C ALA A 184 14.98 32.35 -25.13
N ARG A 185 13.88 33.01 -24.74
CA ARG A 185 13.46 34.30 -25.33
C ARG A 185 14.27 35.49 -24.81
N SER A 186 14.86 35.40 -23.61
CA SER A 186 15.63 36.50 -23.03
C SER A 186 17.10 36.54 -23.49
N ILE A 187 17.59 35.51 -24.21
CA ILE A 187 18.98 35.39 -24.66
C ILE A 187 19.09 35.57 -26.19
N SER A 188 18.01 35.96 -26.86
CA SER A 188 18.01 36.32 -28.29
C SER A 188 18.58 37.74 -28.46
N PRO A 189 19.81 37.92 -28.99
CA PRO A 189 20.32 39.24 -29.35
C PRO A 189 19.58 39.70 -30.62
N SER A 190 19.08 40.93 -30.60
CA SER A 190 18.64 41.64 -31.81
C SER A 190 19.81 41.93 -32.74
#